data_AF-A0A958M5K2-F1
#
_entry.id   AF-A0A958M5K2-F1
#
_cell.length_a   1.000
_cell.length_b   1.000
_cell.length_c   1.000
_cell.angle_alpha   90.00
_cell.angle_beta   90.00
_cell.angle_gamma   90.00
#
_symmetry.space_group_name_H-M   'P 1'
#
loop_
_entity.id
_entity.type
_entity.pdbx_description
1 polymer ?
#
loop_
_entity_poly.entity_id
_entity_poly.type
_entity_poly.pdbx_seq_one_letter_code
_entity_poly.pdbx_strand_id
1 'polypeptide(L)'
;MNQDRLVQNTIAFVKQTLLDAEGGHDWFHIERVFNTSKLLLEAENANPLIVQLAALLHDIADPKFHHGDESIGPKMARTFLESQQVDKAIIEHVVNIIQHM
;
A
#
# COMPACT_ATOMS: atom_id res chain seq x y z
N MET A 1 -0.79 18.62 -0.43
CA MET A 1 0.12 17.65 0.23
C MET A 1 1.29 17.37 -0.72
N ASN A 2 2.52 17.28 -0.22
CA ASN A 2 3.65 16.88 -1.08
C ASN A 2 3.56 15.37 -1.32
N GLN A 3 3.40 14.95 -2.58
CA GLN A 3 3.22 13.54 -2.96
C GLN A 3 4.42 12.70 -2.52
N ASP A 4 5.64 13.23 -2.64
CA ASP A 4 6.85 12.54 -2.18
C ASP A 4 6.81 12.29 -0.68
N ARG A 5 6.34 13.27 0.11
CA ARG A 5 6.21 13.12 1.56
C ARG A 5 5.19 12.05 1.94
N LEU A 6 4.07 11.97 1.23
CA LEU A 6 3.06 10.93 1.48
C LEU A 6 3.65 9.54 1.21
N VAL A 7 4.35 9.38 0.09
CA VAL A 7 4.99 8.10 -0.27
C VAL A 7 6.02 7.71 0.78
N GLN A 8 6.87 8.64 1.24
CA GLN A 8 7.84 8.35 2.31
C GLN A 8 7.17 7.97 3.64
N ASN A 9 6.10 8.66 4.02
CA ASN A 9 5.32 8.30 5.22
C ASN A 9 4.71 6.91 5.10
N THR A 10 4.23 6.55 3.91
CA THR A 10 3.67 5.22 3.62
C THR A 10 4.75 4.14 3.72
N ILE A 11 5.93 4.38 3.15
CA ILE A 11 7.09 3.48 3.28
C ILE A 11 7.44 3.25 4.74
N ALA A 12 7.53 4.32 5.54
CA ALA A 12 7.85 4.21 6.97
C ALA A 12 6.78 3.41 7.74
N PHE A 13 5.50 3.66 7.45
CA PHE A 13 4.39 2.93 8.04
C PHE A 13 4.44 1.43 7.72
N VAL A 14 4.67 1.08 6.45
CA VAL A 14 4.77 -0.32 6.00
C VAL A 14 5.95 -1.03 6.67
N LYS A 15 7.14 -0.41 6.66
CA LYS A 15 8.33 -0.95 7.34
C LYS A 15 8.11 -1.21 8.81
N GLN A 16 7.41 -0.30 9.49
CA GLN A 16 7.11 -0.45 10.91
C GLN A 16 6.08 -1.55 11.17
N THR A 17 5.09 -1.70 10.29
CA THR A 17 4.01 -2.69 10.42
C THR A 17 4.54 -4.11 10.17
N LEU A 18 5.48 -4.26 9.25
CA LEU A 18 6.03 -5.56 8.82
C LEU A 18 7.37 -5.91 9.48
N LEU A 19 7.75 -5.22 10.56
CA LEU A 19 9.05 -5.41 11.22
C LEU A 19 9.28 -6.87 11.65
N ASP A 20 8.22 -7.56 12.07
CA ASP A 20 8.24 -8.95 12.55
C ASP A 20 7.51 -9.92 11.60
N ALA A 21 7.25 -9.52 10.36
CA ALA A 21 6.59 -10.37 9.38
C ALA A 21 7.53 -11.49 8.89
N GLU A 22 6.98 -12.66 8.56
CA GLU A 22 7.74 -13.75 7.96
C GLU A 22 8.32 -13.34 6.60
N GLY A 23 9.49 -13.87 6.22
CA GLY A 23 10.28 -13.39 5.06
C GLY A 23 9.63 -13.48 3.67
N GLY A 24 8.43 -14.05 3.55
CA GLY A 24 7.62 -13.97 2.33
C GLY A 24 6.78 -12.70 2.21
N HIS A 25 6.52 -12.03 3.33
CA HIS A 25 5.61 -10.90 3.49
C HIS A 25 6.30 -9.71 4.20
N ASP A 26 7.63 -9.66 4.12
CA ASP A 26 8.43 -8.60 4.70
C ASP A 26 8.49 -7.35 3.82
N TRP A 27 9.15 -6.31 4.32
CA TRP A 27 9.38 -5.08 3.56
C TRP A 27 10.01 -5.34 2.18
N PHE A 28 10.90 -6.33 2.04
CA PHE A 28 11.61 -6.55 0.79
C PHE A 28 10.70 -7.09 -0.31
N HIS A 29 9.65 -7.84 0.03
CA HIS A 29 8.60 -8.19 -0.93
C HIS A 29 7.92 -6.93 -1.48
N ILE A 30 7.42 -6.07 -0.60
CA ILE A 30 6.73 -4.84 -0.98
C ILE A 30 7.65 -3.89 -1.74
N GLU A 31 8.93 -3.78 -1.34
CA GLU A 31 9.91 -2.94 -2.03
C GLU A 31 10.12 -3.36 -3.49
N ARG A 32 10.16 -4.66 -3.77
CA ARG A 32 10.25 -5.17 -5.15
C ARG A 32 9.01 -4.78 -5.94
N VAL A 33 7.81 -5.04 -5.40
CA VAL A 33 6.53 -4.69 -6.06
C VAL A 33 6.45 -3.19 -6.32
N PHE A 34 6.83 -2.37 -5.34
CA PHE A 34 6.87 -0.91 -5.47
C PHE A 34 7.82 -0.46 -6.60
N ASN A 35 9.05 -0.98 -6.63
CA ASN A 35 10.01 -0.64 -7.68
C ASN A 35 9.55 -1.10 -9.07
N THR A 36 8.97 -2.30 -9.17
CA THR A 36 8.37 -2.79 -10.42
C THR A 36 7.21 -1.90 -10.87
N SER A 37 6.33 -1.48 -9.94
CA SER A 37 5.21 -0.59 -10.26
C SER A 37 5.68 0.75 -10.81
N LYS A 38 6.78 1.29 -10.28
CA LYS A 38 7.41 2.52 -10.79
C LYS A 38 7.95 2.36 -12.20
N LEU A 39 8.60 1.24 -12.50
CA LEU A 39 9.09 0.94 -13.84
C LEU A 39 7.94 0.83 -14.85
N LEU A 40 6.85 0.14 -14.48
CA LEU A 40 5.68 0.01 -15.35
C LEU A 40 5.01 1.36 -15.64
N LEU A 41 4.97 2.27 -14.65
CA LEU A 41 4.46 3.63 -14.82
C LEU A 41 5.24 4.48 -15.84
N GLU A 42 6.46 4.09 -16.21
CA GLU A 42 7.21 4.78 -17.28
C GLU A 42 6.63 4.49 -18.66
N ALA A 43 5.98 3.33 -18.83
CA ALA A 43 5.40 2.88 -20.10
C ALA A 43 3.87 2.98 -20.14
N GLU A 44 3.21 2.93 -18.97
CA GLU A 44 1.76 2.84 -18.85
C GLU A 44 1.12 4.16 -18.43
N ASN A 45 -0.04 4.49 -19.01
CA ASN A 45 -0.81 5.67 -18.62
C ASN A 45 -1.71 5.37 -17.42
N ALA A 46 -1.18 5.57 -16.21
CA ALA A 46 -1.92 5.43 -14.95
C ALA A 46 -1.57 6.55 -13.97
N ASN A 47 -2.38 6.73 -12.93
CA ASN A 47 -2.11 7.72 -11.88
C ASN A 47 -0.96 7.23 -10.98
N PRO A 48 0.22 7.90 -10.98
CA PRO A 48 1.39 7.40 -10.26
C PRO A 48 1.17 7.27 -8.77
N LEU A 49 0.44 8.22 -8.16
CA LEU A 49 0.22 8.23 -6.73
C LEU A 49 -0.65 7.05 -6.28
N ILE A 50 -1.74 6.76 -7.00
CA ILE A 50 -2.63 5.64 -6.68
C ILE A 50 -1.88 4.31 -6.81
N VAL A 51 -1.14 4.12 -7.91
CA VAL A 51 -0.37 2.88 -8.14
C VAL A 51 0.68 2.68 -7.06
N GLN A 52 1.42 3.73 -6.71
CA GLN A 52 2.45 3.68 -5.68
C GLN A 52 1.89 3.38 -4.29
N LEU A 53 0.77 4.02 -3.90
CA LEU A 53 0.13 3.76 -2.61
C LEU A 53 -0.45 2.34 -2.54
N ALA A 54 -1.10 1.88 -3.62
CA ALA A 54 -1.63 0.53 -3.69
C ALA A 54 -0.50 -0.51 -3.60
N ALA A 55 0.60 -0.33 -4.35
CA ALA A 55 1.76 -1.21 -4.30
C ALA A 55 2.39 -1.28 -2.89
N LEU A 56 2.47 -0.15 -2.18
CA LEU A 56 3.03 -0.13 -0.82
C LEU A 56 2.11 -0.78 0.21
N LEU A 57 0.79 -0.68 0.05
CA LEU A 57 -0.19 -1.12 1.04
C LEU A 57 -0.86 -2.47 0.74
N HIS A 58 -0.62 -3.06 -0.44
CA HIS A 58 -1.34 -4.25 -0.91
C HIS A 58 -1.29 -5.44 0.05
N ASP A 59 -0.14 -5.63 0.70
CA ASP A 59 0.14 -6.80 1.55
C ASP A 59 0.35 -6.39 3.01
N ILE A 60 -0.22 -5.25 3.43
CA ILE A 60 0.00 -4.68 4.77
C ILE A 60 -0.61 -5.53 5.90
N ALA A 61 -1.54 -6.41 5.56
CA ALA A 61 -2.18 -7.35 6.48
C ALA A 61 -2.64 -8.59 5.70
N ASP A 62 -1.73 -9.56 5.49
CA ASP A 62 -2.04 -10.80 4.77
C ASP A 62 -3.07 -11.64 5.58
N PRO A 63 -4.22 -12.02 4.97
CA PRO A 63 -5.29 -12.79 5.61
C PRO A 63 -4.82 -14.11 6.25
N LYS A 64 -3.74 -14.73 5.76
CA LYS A 64 -3.15 -15.95 6.33
C LYS A 64 -2.80 -15.80 7.81
N PHE A 65 -2.39 -14.59 8.22
CA PHE A 65 -2.04 -14.28 9.61
C PHE A 65 -3.22 -13.66 10.38
N HIS A 66 -4.36 -13.48 9.72
CA HIS A 66 -5.55 -12.82 10.23
C HIS A 66 -6.81 -13.70 10.12
N HIS A 67 -6.66 -15.01 10.27
CA HIS A 67 -7.77 -15.98 10.25
C HIS A 67 -8.60 -15.94 8.95
N GLY A 68 -8.00 -15.52 7.83
CA GLY A 68 -8.67 -15.37 6.54
C GLY A 68 -9.50 -14.09 6.40
N ASP A 69 -9.36 -13.11 7.31
CA ASP A 69 -10.08 -11.84 7.20
C ASP A 69 -9.44 -10.90 6.16
N GLU A 70 -9.92 -10.99 4.93
CA GLU A 70 -9.54 -10.14 3.79
C GLU A 70 -9.89 -8.65 3.98
N SER A 71 -10.69 -8.30 4.99
CA SER A 71 -11.09 -6.90 5.22
C SER A 71 -10.04 -6.10 6.00
N ILE A 72 -9.07 -6.74 6.66
CA ILE A 72 -8.12 -6.05 7.54
C ILE A 72 -7.19 -5.14 6.75
N GLY A 73 -6.60 -5.62 5.65
CA GLY A 73 -5.71 -4.84 4.78
C GLY A 73 -6.38 -3.55 4.26
N PRO A 74 -7.54 -3.65 3.59
CA PRO A 74 -8.30 -2.48 3.13
C PRO A 74 -8.64 -1.47 4.26
N LYS A 75 -9.04 -1.95 5.45
CA LYS A 75 -9.35 -1.09 6.61
C LYS A 75 -8.11 -0.38 7.14
N MET A 76 -6.99 -1.08 7.23
CA MET A 76 -5.72 -0.52 7.70
C MET A 76 -5.21 0.55 6.73
N ALA A 77 -5.22 0.26 5.42
CA ALA A 77 -4.87 1.21 4.38
C ALA A 77 -5.74 2.47 4.44
N ARG A 78 -7.07 2.31 4.56
CA ARG A 78 -8.00 3.44 4.71
C ARG A 78 -7.64 4.31 5.91
N THR A 79 -7.52 3.70 7.10
CA THR A 79 -7.24 4.40 8.35
C THR A 79 -5.93 5.19 8.27
N PHE A 80 -4.89 4.57 7.70
CA PHE A 80 -3.61 5.23 7.49
C PHE A 80 -3.75 6.43 6.54
N LEU A 81 -4.35 6.27 5.36
CA LEU A 81 -4.48 7.35 4.38
C LEU A 81 -5.37 8.51 4.86
N GLU A 82 -6.43 8.22 5.63
CA GLU A 82 -7.24 9.24 6.31
C GLU A 82 -6.40 10.04 7.30
N SER A 83 -5.52 9.38 8.07
CA SER A 83 -4.59 10.06 9.00
C SER A 83 -3.60 10.99 8.29
N GLN A 84 -3.26 10.68 7.04
CA GLN A 84 -2.39 11.49 6.19
C GLN A 84 -3.14 12.61 5.45
N GLN A 85 -4.46 12.75 5.66
CA GLN A 85 -5.32 13.75 5.01
C GLN A 85 -5.32 13.62 3.48
N VAL A 86 -5.31 12.38 2.98
CA VAL A 86 -5.42 12.09 1.54
C VAL A 86 -6.84 12.36 1.06
N ASP A 87 -7.00 12.82 -0.19
CA ASP A 87 -8.32 13.02 -0.78
C ASP A 87 -9.12 11.72 -0.82
N LYS A 88 -10.41 11.80 -0.44
CA LYS A 88 -11.29 10.64 -0.36
C LYS A 88 -11.34 9.81 -1.65
N ALA A 89 -11.33 10.46 -2.81
CA ALA A 89 -11.34 9.75 -4.11
C ALA A 89 -10.11 8.86 -4.32
N ILE A 90 -8.93 9.30 -3.85
CA ILE A 90 -7.70 8.51 -3.91
C ILE A 90 -7.78 7.36 -2.92
N ILE A 91 -8.27 7.62 -1.70
CA ILE A 91 -8.45 6.60 -0.66
C ILE A 91 -9.36 5.48 -1.18
N GLU A 92 -10.54 5.82 -1.70
CA GLU A 92 -11.47 4.82 -2.23
C GLU A 92 -10.85 3.99 -3.35
N HIS A 93 -10.09 4.63 -4.27
CA HIS A 93 -9.46 3.91 -5.37
C HIS A 93 -8.37 2.95 -4.86
N VAL A 94 -7.48 3.41 -3.99
CA VAL A 94 -6.43 2.56 -3.40
C VAL A 94 -7.03 1.40 -2.63
N VAL A 95 -8.02 1.65 -1.76
CA VAL A 95 -8.70 0.61 -0.97
C VAL A 95 -9.38 -0.40 -1.87
N ASN A 96 -10.02 0.04 -2.96
CA ASN A 96 -10.67 -0.84 -3.92
C ASN A 96 -9.66 -1.74 -4.67
N ILE A 97 -8.47 -1.22 -5.00
CA ILE A 97 -7.39 -2.05 -5.57
C ILE A 97 -6.99 -3.14 -4.57
N ILE A 98 -6.77 -2.76 -3.30
CA ILE A 98 -6.36 -3.69 -2.24
C ILE A 98 -7.39 -4.79 -1.99
N GLN A 99 -8.68 -4.44 -2.02
CA GLN A 99 -9.78 -5.39 -1.81
C GLN A 99 -9.92 -6.45 -2.91
N HIS A 100 -9.37 -6.21 -4.10
CA HIS A 100 -9.57 -7.06 -5.28
C HIS A 100 -8.26 -7.65 -5.85
N MET A 101 -7.21 -7.71 -5.04
CA MET A 101 -5.96 -8.39 -5.38
C MET A 101 -5.97 -9.88 -5.04
#